data_AF-A0A8X8FP97-F1
#
_entry.id   AF-A0A8X8FP97-F1
#
_cell.length_a   1.000
_cell.length_b   1.000
_cell.length_c   1.000
_cell.angle_alpha   90.00
_cell.angle_beta   90.00
_cell.angle_gamma   90.00
#
_symmetry.space_group_name_H-M   'P 1'
#
loop_
_entity.id
_entity.type
_entity.pdbx_description
1 polymer ?
#
loop_
_entity_poly.entity_id
_entity_poly.type
_entity_poly.pdbx_seq_one_letter_code
_entity_poly.pdbx_strand_id
1 'polypeptide(L)'
;MTAVIPLRLAAQERYAGRRIVCEPLKVVVLLKGDAPLQGRVIQTARGPAEVTYDAGYRYSVRDMQKLADGEFMAKWFPDARGIYTDTTYGRVVVLVNAPSTMKAYQDRAAEAEAELDLPIIVMAIGEARQATPAVVELEDLE
;
A
#
# COMPACT_ATOMS: atom_id res chain seq x y z
N MET A 1 24.96 0.63 -2.68
CA MET A 1 24.27 0.59 -1.37
C MET A 1 23.05 1.48 -1.44
N THR A 2 21.84 0.91 -1.40
CA THR A 2 20.60 1.68 -1.30
C THR A 2 20.36 1.97 0.18
N ALA A 3 20.58 3.22 0.60
CA ALA A 3 20.30 3.61 1.97
C ALA A 3 18.79 3.57 2.19
N VAL A 4 18.32 2.61 2.99
CA VAL A 4 16.95 2.59 3.49
C VAL A 4 16.87 3.65 4.58
N ILE A 5 16.12 4.72 4.34
CA ILE A 5 15.86 5.74 5.36
C ILE A 5 14.56 5.33 6.07
N PRO A 6 14.63 4.81 7.31
CA PRO A 6 13.44 4.50 8.06
C PRO A 6 12.71 5.81 8.35
N LEU A 7 11.57 6.01 7.72
CA LEU A 7 10.63 7.04 8.14
C LEU A 7 10.03 6.58 9.47
N ARG A 8 10.66 6.93 10.59
CA ARG A 8 10.02 6.82 11.90
C ARG A 8 8.77 7.70 11.86
N LEU A 9 7.63 7.05 11.73
CA LEU A 9 6.31 7.65 11.81
C LEU A 9 5.90 7.57 13.28
N ALA A 10 5.70 8.72 13.92
CA ALA A 10 5.18 8.79 15.29
C ALA A 10 3.77 8.15 15.40
N ALA A 11 3.12 7.85 14.28
CA ALA A 11 1.80 7.24 14.19
C ALA A 11 1.80 6.06 13.20
N GLN A 12 2.59 5.02 13.46
CA GLN A 12 2.60 3.80 12.63
C GLN A 12 1.20 3.20 12.43
N GLU A 13 0.34 3.24 13.46
CA GLU A 13 -1.05 2.77 13.40
C GLU A 13 -1.92 3.55 12.40
N ARG A 14 -1.49 4.77 12.02
CA ARG A 14 -2.18 5.61 11.05
C ARG A 14 -1.60 5.48 9.65
N TYR A 15 -0.46 4.82 9.46
CA TYR A 15 0.16 4.73 8.15
C TYR A 15 -0.75 4.00 7.15
N ALA A 16 -1.05 4.63 6.03
CA ALA A 16 -1.96 4.14 4.99
C ALA A 16 -1.25 3.97 3.64
N GLY A 17 0.09 3.90 3.62
CA GLY A 17 0.89 3.80 2.40
C GLY A 17 1.68 5.07 2.07
N ARG A 18 2.38 5.08 0.94
CA ARG A 18 3.09 6.26 0.43
C ARG A 18 3.03 6.36 -1.09
N ARG A 19 3.21 7.58 -1.59
CA ARG A 19 3.45 7.90 -3.01
C ARG A 19 4.82 8.53 -3.15
N ILE A 20 5.54 8.18 -4.22
CA ILE A 20 6.82 8.79 -4.58
C ILE A 20 6.59 9.61 -5.85
N VAL A 21 6.87 10.90 -5.77
CA VAL A 21 6.91 11.81 -6.92
C VAL A 21 8.38 12.06 -7.22
N CYS A 22 8.78 11.77 -8.45
CA CYS A 22 10.11 12.08 -8.94
C CYS A 22 10.04 13.43 -9.68
N GLU A 23 10.97 14.33 -9.39
CA GLU A 23 11.13 15.66 -10.04
C GLU A 23 10.11 16.74 -9.59
N PRO A 24 10.32 17.39 -8.42
CA PRO A 24 11.35 17.12 -7.42
C PRO A 24 11.04 15.86 -6.60
N LEU A 25 12.08 15.24 -6.02
CA LEU A 25 11.91 14.05 -5.18
C LEU A 25 11.06 14.38 -3.94
N LYS A 26 9.84 13.85 -3.92
CA LYS A 26 8.87 14.04 -2.84
C LYS A 26 8.24 12.72 -2.43
N VAL A 27 8.17 12.51 -1.13
CA VAL A 27 7.46 11.38 -0.51
C VAL A 27 6.18 11.91 0.11
N VAL A 28 5.04 11.42 -0.36
CA VAL A 28 3.74 11.70 0.26
C VAL A 28 3.35 10.49 1.08
N VAL A 29 3.30 10.65 2.39
CA VAL A 29 2.84 9.60 3.32
C VAL A 29 1.34 9.74 3.48
N LEU A 30 0.60 8.66 3.24
CA LEU A 30 -0.85 8.61 3.40
C LEU A 30 -1.16 8.23 4.85
N LEU A 31 -2.14 8.91 5.46
CA LEU A 31 -2.51 8.72 6.85
C LEU A 31 -4.01 8.49 7.02
N LYS A 32 -4.33 7.49 7.83
CA LYS A 32 -5.67 7.24 8.33
C LYS A 32 -6.15 8.40 9.22
N GLY A 33 -7.41 8.79 9.02
CA GLY A 33 -8.10 9.82 9.80
C GLY A 33 -7.57 11.23 9.53
N ASP A 34 -8.26 12.24 10.07
CA ASP A 34 -8.13 13.62 9.58
C ASP A 34 -7.01 14.43 10.24
N ALA A 35 -6.38 13.89 11.29
CA ALA A 35 -5.40 14.65 12.07
C ALA A 35 -4.11 14.89 11.25
N PRO A 36 -3.77 16.15 10.90
CA PRO A 36 -2.63 16.42 10.05
C PRO A 36 -1.31 16.13 10.76
N LEU A 37 -0.26 15.83 10.00
CA LEU A 37 1.12 15.78 10.49
C LEU A 37 1.97 16.83 9.75
N GLN A 38 2.92 17.42 10.47
CA GLN A 38 3.80 18.42 9.90
C GLN A 38 4.81 17.78 8.94
N GLY A 39 4.91 18.30 7.72
CA GLY A 39 5.91 17.90 6.74
C GLY A 39 7.34 18.15 7.21
N ARG A 40 8.30 17.45 6.60
CA ARG A 40 9.73 17.60 6.91
C ARG A 40 10.59 17.35 5.67
N VAL A 41 11.82 17.85 5.70
CA VAL A 41 12.83 17.51 4.68
C VAL A 41 13.76 16.45 5.24
N ILE A 42 14.04 15.42 4.45
CA ILE A 42 15.03 14.38 4.78
C ILE A 42 16.18 14.43 3.78
N GLN A 43 17.38 14.06 4.22
CA GLN A 43 18.52 13.91 3.31
C GLN A 43 18.55 12.50 2.73
N THR A 44 18.65 12.38 1.41
CA THR A 44 18.76 11.10 0.71
C THR A 44 20.06 11.02 -0.09
N ALA A 45 20.42 9.81 -0.55
CA ALA A 45 21.58 9.61 -1.42
C ALA A 45 21.50 10.38 -2.76
N ARG A 46 20.30 10.86 -3.15
CA ARG A 46 20.06 11.64 -4.37
C ARG A 46 19.84 13.13 -4.10
N GLY A 47 20.05 13.59 -2.87
CA GLY A 47 19.77 14.96 -2.43
C GLY A 47 18.60 15.05 -1.45
N PRO A 48 18.21 16.27 -1.03
CA PRO A 48 17.09 16.47 -0.11
C PRO A 48 15.77 16.00 -0.75
N ALA A 49 14.93 15.35 0.05
CA ALA A 49 13.58 14.95 -0.33
C ALA A 49 12.56 15.58 0.61
N GLU A 50 11.48 16.12 0.04
CA GLU A 50 10.35 16.62 0.82
C GLU A 50 9.48 15.44 1.26
N VAL A 51 9.14 15.37 2.54
CA VAL A 51 8.17 14.43 3.11
C VAL A 51 6.94 15.21 3.53
N THR A 52 5.81 14.90 2.89
CA THR A 52 4.50 15.50 3.20
C THR A 52 3.53 14.42 3.65
N TYR A 53 2.46 14.84 4.31
CA TYR A 53 1.46 13.95 4.87
C TYR A 53 0.09 14.29 4.31
N ASP A 54 -0.58 13.30 3.76
CA ASP A 54 -1.92 13.39 3.22
C ASP A 54 -2.85 12.58 4.13
N ALA A 55 -3.78 13.25 4.81
CA ALA A 55 -4.64 12.68 5.83
C ALA A 55 -6.08 12.49 5.29
N GLY A 56 -6.92 11.76 6.04
CA GLY A 56 -8.31 11.51 5.67
C GLY A 56 -8.58 10.15 5.05
N TYR A 57 -7.58 9.25 5.00
CA TYR A 57 -7.80 7.89 4.52
C TYR A 57 -8.63 7.08 5.53
N ARG A 58 -9.52 6.22 5.03
CA ARG A 58 -10.39 5.39 5.87
C ARG A 58 -9.63 4.30 6.63
N TYR A 59 -8.63 3.70 5.98
CA TYR A 59 -7.89 2.55 6.49
C TYR A 59 -6.41 2.84 6.63
N SER A 60 -5.79 2.29 7.68
CA SER A 60 -4.35 2.11 7.73
C SER A 60 -3.95 0.81 7.04
N VAL A 61 -2.67 0.63 6.71
CA VAL A 61 -2.17 -0.63 6.14
C VAL A 61 -2.47 -1.82 7.06
N ARG A 62 -2.54 -1.60 8.37
CA ARG A 62 -2.89 -2.63 9.35
C ARG A 62 -4.37 -3.02 9.24
N ASP A 63 -5.25 -2.06 9.01
CA ASP A 63 -6.66 -2.35 8.75
C ASP A 63 -6.82 -3.12 7.42
N MET A 64 -6.08 -2.70 6.39
CA MET A 64 -6.06 -3.37 5.09
C MET A 64 -5.59 -4.82 5.19
N GLN A 65 -4.55 -5.09 6.00
CA GLN A 65 -4.06 -6.45 6.27
C GLN A 65 -5.16 -7.30 6.89
N LYS A 66 -5.86 -6.79 7.92
CA LYS A 66 -6.98 -7.51 8.55
C LYS A 66 -8.12 -7.80 7.57
N LEU A 67 -8.41 -6.87 6.64
CA LEU A 67 -9.41 -7.09 5.60
C LEU A 67 -8.96 -8.16 4.60
N ALA A 68 -7.69 -8.10 4.16
CA ALA A 68 -7.11 -9.04 3.20
C ALA A 68 -7.02 -10.46 3.77
N ASP A 69 -6.65 -10.60 5.05
CA ASP A 69 -6.53 -11.88 5.74
C ASP A 69 -7.89 -12.45 6.20
N GLY A 70 -8.95 -11.63 6.16
CA GLY A 70 -10.29 -12.00 6.59
C GLY A 70 -11.15 -12.61 5.47
N GLU A 71 -12.21 -13.31 5.86
CA GLU A 71 -13.19 -13.87 4.92
C GLU A 71 -13.99 -12.81 4.14
N PHE A 72 -13.91 -11.55 4.56
CA PHE A 72 -14.62 -10.45 3.91
C PHE A 72 -14.20 -10.31 2.44
N MET A 73 -12.89 -10.31 2.17
CA MET A 73 -12.37 -10.16 0.80
C MET A 73 -12.60 -11.42 -0.05
N ALA A 74 -12.74 -12.59 0.57
CA ALA A 74 -13.10 -13.82 -0.13
C ALA A 74 -14.50 -13.77 -0.76
N LYS A 75 -15.43 -12.97 -0.22
CA LYS A 75 -16.76 -12.76 -0.84
C LYS A 75 -16.66 -12.03 -2.18
N TRP A 76 -15.78 -11.04 -2.25
CA TRP A 76 -15.53 -10.26 -3.45
C TRP A 76 -14.71 -11.06 -4.49
N PHE A 77 -13.74 -11.83 -4.00
CA PHE A 77 -12.74 -12.51 -4.83
C PHE A 77 -12.61 -14.01 -4.49
N PRO A 78 -13.67 -14.82 -4.70
CA PRO A 78 -13.75 -16.21 -4.20
C PRO A 78 -12.74 -17.18 -4.82
N ASP A 79 -12.28 -16.93 -6.06
CA ASP A 79 -11.30 -17.76 -6.76
C ASP A 79 -9.93 -17.07 -6.89
N ALA A 80 -9.69 -16.01 -6.10
CA ALA A 80 -8.38 -15.40 -6.05
C ALA A 80 -7.34 -16.40 -5.53
N ARG A 81 -6.18 -16.44 -6.18
CA ARG A 81 -5.05 -17.27 -5.72
C ARG A 81 -4.45 -16.67 -4.44
N GLY A 82 -4.47 -15.35 -4.32
CA GLY A 82 -3.96 -14.67 -3.15
C GLY A 82 -4.50 -13.27 -3.03
N ILE A 83 -4.69 -12.84 -1.80
CA ILE A 83 -5.08 -11.48 -1.46
C ILE A 83 -4.09 -11.03 -0.40
N TYR A 84 -3.43 -9.90 -0.61
CA TYR A 84 -2.45 -9.37 0.35
C TYR A 84 -2.40 -7.86 0.29
N THR A 85 -1.86 -7.23 1.34
CA THR A 85 -1.67 -5.78 1.37
C THR A 85 -0.28 -5.39 0.86
N ASP A 86 -0.23 -4.52 -0.13
CA ASP A 86 0.98 -3.78 -0.50
C ASP A 86 1.11 -2.59 0.45
N THR A 87 1.86 -2.80 1.53
CA THR A 87 2.07 -1.81 2.59
C THR A 87 2.88 -0.61 2.11
N THR A 88 3.59 -0.73 1.00
CA THR A 88 4.34 0.39 0.43
C THR A 88 3.39 1.41 -0.16
N TYR A 89 2.43 0.97 -0.98
CA TYR A 89 1.55 1.89 -1.69
C TYR A 89 0.16 2.03 -1.05
N GLY A 90 -0.15 1.26 0.00
CA GLY A 90 -1.41 1.40 0.72
C GLY A 90 -2.60 0.87 -0.07
N ARG A 91 -2.46 -0.35 -0.60
CA ARG A 91 -3.47 -0.98 -1.46
C ARG A 91 -3.54 -2.47 -1.20
N VAL A 92 -4.69 -3.07 -1.49
CA VAL A 92 -4.85 -4.53 -1.52
C VAL A 92 -4.56 -5.04 -2.92
N VAL A 93 -3.84 -6.15 -3.00
CA VAL A 93 -3.50 -6.83 -4.24
C VAL A 93 -4.23 -8.15 -4.29
N VAL A 94 -4.95 -8.37 -5.38
CA VAL A 94 -5.67 -9.62 -5.68
C VAL A 94 -4.96 -10.31 -6.85
N LEU A 95 -4.47 -11.52 -6.60
CA LEU A 95 -3.79 -12.34 -7.59
C LEU A 95 -4.77 -13.31 -8.27
N VAL A 96 -4.78 -13.30 -9.60
CA VAL A 96 -5.60 -14.20 -10.41
C VAL A 96 -4.74 -15.12 -11.29
N ASN A 97 -5.26 -16.30 -11.59
CA ASN A 97 -4.54 -17.35 -12.33
C ASN A 97 -4.48 -17.10 -13.85
N ALA A 98 -5.52 -16.47 -14.42
CA ALA A 98 -5.66 -16.38 -15.88
C ALA A 98 -6.03 -14.96 -16.34
N PRO A 99 -5.45 -14.49 -17.46
CA PRO A 99 -5.87 -13.24 -18.09
C PRO A 99 -7.36 -13.23 -18.47
N SER A 100 -7.95 -14.40 -18.75
CA SER A 100 -9.37 -14.53 -19.10
C SER A 100 -10.33 -14.13 -17.98
N THR A 101 -9.93 -14.23 -16.72
CA THR A 101 -10.72 -13.81 -15.56
C THR A 101 -10.36 -12.41 -15.07
N MET A 102 -9.30 -11.81 -15.61
CA MET A 102 -8.75 -10.52 -15.17
C MET A 102 -9.80 -9.41 -15.23
N LYS A 103 -10.51 -9.28 -16.35
CA LYS A 103 -11.51 -8.22 -16.53
C LYS A 103 -12.65 -8.32 -15.51
N ALA A 104 -13.19 -9.52 -15.31
CA ALA A 104 -14.26 -9.73 -14.33
C ALA A 104 -13.81 -9.39 -12.91
N TYR A 105 -12.55 -9.69 -12.56
CA TYR A 105 -12.00 -9.34 -11.25
C TYR A 105 -11.69 -7.84 -11.13
N GLN A 106 -11.28 -7.18 -12.22
CA GLN A 106 -11.09 -5.73 -12.25
C GLN A 106 -12.41 -4.99 -12.08
N ASP A 107 -13.49 -5.46 -12.73
CA ASP A 107 -14.82 -4.88 -12.59
C ASP A 107 -15.32 -5.03 -11.13
N ARG A 108 -15.16 -6.22 -10.53
CA ARG A 108 -15.43 -6.44 -9.10
C ARG A 108 -14.55 -5.62 -8.17
N ALA A 109 -13.29 -5.41 -8.54
CA ALA A 109 -12.39 -4.55 -7.78
C ALA A 109 -12.94 -3.12 -7.78
N ALA A 110 -13.32 -2.56 -8.92
CA ALA A 110 -13.91 -1.22 -8.97
C ALA A 110 -15.19 -1.10 -8.11
N GLU A 111 -16.05 -2.12 -8.11
CA GLU A 111 -17.22 -2.18 -7.23
C GLU A 111 -16.83 -2.19 -5.74
N ALA A 112 -15.89 -3.06 -5.37
CA ALA A 112 -15.39 -3.16 -4.00
C ALA A 112 -14.66 -1.87 -3.57
N GLU A 113 -13.87 -1.25 -4.44
CA GLU A 113 -13.19 0.02 -4.16
C GLU A 113 -14.21 1.11 -3.84
N ALA A 114 -15.30 1.21 -4.62
CA ALA A 114 -16.34 2.20 -4.41
C ALA A 114 -17.12 1.98 -3.10
N GLU A 115 -17.41 0.72 -2.74
CA GLU A 115 -18.12 0.41 -1.50
C GLU A 115 -17.23 0.58 -0.26
N LEU A 116 -15.98 0.13 -0.36
CA LEU A 116 -15.09 0.06 0.78
C LEU A 116 -14.32 1.35 0.99
N ASP A 117 -14.12 2.17 -0.04
CA ASP A 117 -13.17 3.28 -0.05
C ASP A 117 -11.74 2.78 0.24
N LEU A 118 -11.34 1.75 -0.51
CA LEU A 118 -10.08 1.02 -0.34
C LEU A 118 -9.45 0.76 -1.71
N PRO A 119 -8.20 1.18 -1.99
CA PRO A 119 -7.54 0.86 -3.25
C PRO A 119 -7.28 -0.65 -3.41
N ILE A 120 -7.71 -1.23 -4.53
CA ILE A 120 -7.59 -2.65 -4.87
C ILE A 120 -7.03 -2.78 -6.28
N ILE A 121 -5.91 -3.49 -6.42
CA ILE A 121 -5.33 -3.84 -7.71
C ILE A 121 -5.46 -5.33 -7.98
N VAL A 122 -5.80 -5.67 -9.23
CA VAL A 122 -5.86 -7.05 -9.69
C VAL A 122 -4.67 -7.30 -10.60
N MET A 123 -3.90 -8.35 -10.30
CA MET A 123 -2.72 -8.72 -11.08
C MET A 123 -2.74 -10.21 -11.44
N ALA A 124 -2.16 -10.55 -12.58
CA ALA A 124 -1.90 -11.94 -12.90
C ALA A 124 -0.74 -12.46 -12.05
N ILE A 125 -0.80 -13.72 -11.61
CA ILE A 125 0.22 -14.30 -10.72
C ILE A 125 1.64 -14.27 -11.31
N GLY A 126 1.76 -14.26 -12.65
CA GLY A 126 3.04 -14.15 -13.36
C GLY A 126 3.68 -12.76 -13.28
N GLU A 127 2.91 -11.72 -13.02
CA GLU A 127 3.37 -10.32 -12.95
C GLU A 127 3.81 -9.93 -11.52
N ALA A 128 3.29 -10.61 -10.50
CA ALA A 128 3.61 -10.35 -9.09
C ALA A 128 5.09 -10.62 -8.73
N ARG A 129 5.78 -11.50 -9.46
CA ARG A 129 7.22 -11.79 -9.25
C ARG A 129 8.13 -10.60 -9.57
N GLN A 130 7.67 -9.58 -10.27
CA GLN A 130 8.46 -8.36 -10.55
C GLN A 130 8.12 -7.18 -9.62
N ALA A 131 7.05 -7.27 -8.83
CA ALA A 131 6.53 -6.16 -8.02
C ALA A 131 6.81 -6.29 -6.51
N THR A 132 7.46 -7.36 -6.06
CA THR A 132 7.82 -7.53 -4.63
C THR A 132 9.21 -6.92 -4.40
N PRO A 133 9.34 -5.71 -3.81
CA PRO A 133 10.62 -5.33 -3.22
C PRO A 133 10.92 -6.31 -2.09
N ALA A 134 12.19 -6.71 -1.98
CA ALA A 134 12.67 -7.60 -0.93
C ALA A 134 12.07 -7.23 0.43
N VAL A 135 11.43 -8.21 1.08
CA VAL A 135 11.06 -8.13 2.49
C VAL A 135 12.36 -7.85 3.25
N VAL A 136 12.44 -6.68 3.90
CA VAL A 136 13.48 -6.41 4.90
C VAL A 136 12.83 -6.64 6.25
N GLU A 137 13.25 -7.71 6.90
CA GLU A 137 12.80 -8.05 8.25
C GLU A 137 13.12 -6.90 9.21
N LEU A 138 12.12 -6.53 10.01
CA LEU A 138 12.26 -5.62 11.13
C LEU A 138 12.83 -6.44 12.28
N GLU A 139 14.15 -6.50 12.39
CA GLU A 139 14.79 -6.89 13.65
C GLU A 139 15.15 -5.66 14.47
N ASP A 140 14.95 -5.83 15.78
CA ASP A 140 14.92 -4.85 16.85
C ASP A 140 16.18 -3.99 16.96
N LEU A 141 15.99 -2.70 17.22
CA LEU A 141 17.00 -1.89 17.88
C LEU A 141 16.33 -0.92 18.85
N GLU A 142 16.57 -1.17 20.13
CA GLU A 142 16.33 -0.33 21.31
C GLU A 142 16.79 1.13 21.11
#